data_AF-A0A934V725-F1
#
_entry.id   AF-A0A934V725-F1
#
_cell.length_a   1.000
_cell.length_b   1.000
_cell.length_c   1.000
_cell.angle_alpha   90.00
_cell.angle_beta   90.00
_cell.angle_gamma   90.00
#
_symmetry.space_group_name_H-M   'P 1'
#
loop_
_entity.id
_entity.type
_entity.pdbx_description
1 polymer ?
#
loop_
_entity_poly.entity_id
_entity_poly.type
_entity_poly.pdbx_seq_one_letter_code
_entity_poly.pdbx_strand_id
1 'polypeptide(L)'
;MFARFLAADVIEDRRVESDQVALWKSKLENSKTMDPQAKISNLWLGLRNIGYRHSHAGHSKEIDSLYSEIQSEILAVPNHAQYFENELNQERNALKSGDSKTDYDRKRRIYIAETLVRLPSPETIKVLGSYLFDERDNPPPPNPNHFNDADPVPSSTRLAYESIMDIGLRNPPVTKAAYWAEENDREGYALSRSRAWFNEVKAGERPFSFIGQTVEYRFKPDGTVESTQLPASVLESDPKPPAPSTAATKPRGKAPDVHESPSSASKWSLIVGGILGLAALIHWIRQKRQG
;
A
#
# COMPACT_ATOMS: atom_id res chain seq x y z
N MET A 1 -34.08 20.50 -10.13
CA MET A 1 -33.24 19.78 -11.13
C MET A 1 -31.91 19.29 -10.53
N PHE A 2 -31.20 20.08 -9.71
CA PHE A 2 -29.92 19.69 -9.09
C PHE A 2 -29.94 18.49 -8.11
N ALA A 3 -31.04 18.27 -7.37
CA ALA A 3 -31.14 17.11 -6.46
C ALA A 3 -31.10 15.74 -7.19
N ARG A 4 -31.39 15.70 -8.49
CA ARG A 4 -31.33 14.46 -9.28
C ARG A 4 -29.91 14.07 -9.69
N PHE A 5 -29.00 15.03 -9.84
CA PHE A 5 -27.60 14.73 -10.21
C PHE A 5 -26.83 14.10 -9.06
N LEU A 6 -26.99 14.59 -7.83
CA LEU A 6 -26.31 14.02 -6.65
C LEU A 6 -26.79 12.60 -6.30
N ALA A 7 -28.01 12.23 -6.66
CA ALA A 7 -28.53 10.89 -6.41
C ALA A 7 -27.96 9.85 -7.39
N ALA A 8 -27.66 10.24 -8.63
CA ALA A 8 -27.10 9.34 -9.64
C ALA A 8 -25.66 8.93 -9.32
N ASP A 9 -24.83 9.88 -8.87
CA ASP A 9 -23.42 9.62 -8.51
C ASP A 9 -23.31 8.63 -7.34
N VAL A 10 -24.17 8.77 -6.32
CA VAL A 10 -24.19 7.87 -5.16
C VAL A 10 -24.61 6.44 -5.54
N ILE A 11 -25.56 6.29 -6.47
CA ILE A 11 -26.01 4.97 -6.93
C ILE A 11 -24.90 4.27 -7.71
N GLU A 12 -24.22 4.99 -8.60
CA GLU A 12 -23.12 4.43 -9.39
C GLU A 12 -21.92 4.06 -8.51
N ASP A 13 -21.57 4.90 -7.53
CA ASP A 13 -20.52 4.60 -6.56
C ASP A 13 -20.80 3.32 -5.77
N ARG A 14 -22.06 3.12 -5.32
CA ARG A 14 -22.47 1.91 -4.60
C ARG A 14 -22.49 0.68 -5.49
N ARG A 15 -22.86 0.82 -6.76
CA ARG A 15 -22.80 -0.28 -7.74
C ARG A 15 -21.36 -0.73 -7.97
N VAL A 16 -20.46 0.22 -8.22
CA VAL A 16 -19.02 -0.06 -8.40
C VAL A 16 -18.43 -0.69 -7.14
N GLU A 17 -18.82 -0.22 -5.95
CA GLU A 17 -18.40 -0.82 -4.68
C GLU A 17 -18.85 -2.29 -4.57
N SER A 18 -20.14 -2.56 -4.83
CA SER A 18 -20.71 -3.92 -4.81
C SER A 18 -20.01 -4.86 -5.80
N ASP A 19 -19.75 -4.41 -7.02
CA ASP A 19 -19.04 -5.18 -8.04
C ASP A 19 -17.59 -5.49 -7.61
N GLN A 20 -16.91 -4.52 -6.98
CA GLN A 20 -15.57 -4.73 -6.43
C GLN A 20 -15.56 -5.71 -5.27
N VAL A 21 -16.53 -5.62 -4.35
CA VAL A 21 -16.68 -6.57 -3.25
C VAL A 21 -16.88 -7.99 -3.78
N ALA A 22 -17.78 -8.19 -4.73
CA ALA A 22 -18.06 -9.49 -5.31
C ALA A 22 -16.82 -10.09 -5.99
N LEU A 23 -16.10 -9.29 -6.78
CA LEU A 23 -14.85 -9.71 -7.43
C LEU A 23 -13.81 -10.18 -6.41
N TRP A 24 -13.57 -9.38 -5.37
CA TRP A 24 -12.52 -9.65 -4.39
C TRP A 24 -12.89 -10.79 -3.44
N LYS A 25 -14.17 -10.95 -3.07
CA LYS A 25 -14.65 -12.15 -2.36
C LYS A 25 -14.42 -13.42 -3.17
N SER A 26 -14.74 -13.40 -4.47
CA SER A 26 -14.47 -14.55 -5.34
C SER A 26 -12.97 -14.87 -5.43
N LYS A 27 -12.11 -13.84 -5.58
CA LYS A 27 -10.65 -14.02 -5.59
C LYS A 27 -10.11 -14.55 -4.27
N LEU A 28 -10.65 -14.09 -3.14
CA LEU A 28 -10.31 -14.57 -1.80
C LEU A 28 -10.63 -16.05 -1.65
N GLU A 29 -11.85 -16.48 -1.99
CA GLU A 29 -12.24 -17.90 -1.94
C GLU A 29 -11.37 -18.77 -2.86
N ASN A 30 -11.14 -18.34 -4.10
CA ASN A 30 -10.29 -19.07 -5.04
C ASN A 30 -8.83 -19.18 -4.58
N SER A 31 -8.35 -18.22 -3.76
CA SER A 31 -6.97 -18.22 -3.28
C SER A 31 -6.68 -19.28 -2.21
N LYS A 32 -7.71 -19.82 -1.54
CA LYS A 32 -7.57 -20.79 -0.45
C LYS A 32 -6.93 -22.10 -0.90
N THR A 33 -7.04 -22.43 -2.18
CA THR A 33 -6.48 -23.65 -2.79
C THR A 33 -5.23 -23.39 -3.64
N MET A 34 -4.81 -22.13 -3.76
CA MET A 34 -3.61 -21.76 -4.51
C MET A 34 -2.34 -22.06 -3.71
N ASP A 35 -1.22 -22.26 -4.41
CA ASP A 35 0.08 -22.24 -3.76
C ASP A 35 0.36 -20.87 -3.11
N PRO A 36 1.27 -20.81 -2.11
CA PRO A 36 1.52 -19.58 -1.36
C PRO A 36 1.89 -18.36 -2.21
N GLN A 37 2.72 -18.51 -3.25
CA GLN A 37 3.15 -17.39 -4.08
C GLN A 37 2.04 -16.93 -5.02
N ALA A 38 1.31 -17.86 -5.63
CA ALA A 38 0.13 -17.53 -6.43
C ALA A 38 -0.95 -16.85 -5.58
N LYS A 39 -1.13 -17.26 -4.32
CA LYS A 39 -2.03 -16.59 -3.36
C LYS A 39 -1.63 -15.12 -3.18
N ILE A 40 -0.36 -14.82 -2.87
CA ILE A 40 0.11 -13.44 -2.72
C ILE A 40 -0.14 -12.67 -4.02
N SER A 41 0.31 -13.20 -5.16
CA SER A 41 0.18 -12.60 -6.49
C SER A 41 -1.28 -12.28 -6.86
N ASN A 42 -2.21 -13.16 -6.49
CA ASN A 42 -3.63 -12.99 -6.78
C ASN A 42 -4.33 -11.96 -5.86
N LEU A 43 -3.89 -11.82 -4.60
CA LEU A 43 -4.57 -11.03 -3.57
C LEU A 43 -4.00 -9.62 -3.35
N TRP A 44 -2.70 -9.39 -3.57
CA TRP A 44 -2.06 -8.11 -3.20
C TRP A 44 -2.69 -6.90 -3.90
N LEU A 45 -3.15 -7.08 -5.15
CA LEU A 45 -3.83 -6.03 -5.91
C LEU A 45 -5.17 -5.65 -5.27
N GLY A 46 -5.82 -6.59 -4.58
CA GLY A 46 -7.05 -6.36 -3.81
C GLY A 46 -6.79 -5.51 -2.59
N LEU A 47 -5.73 -5.82 -1.84
CA LEU A 47 -5.28 -5.02 -0.70
C LEU A 47 -5.03 -3.56 -1.11
N ARG A 48 -4.41 -3.33 -2.27
CA ARG A 48 -4.19 -1.99 -2.82
C ARG A 48 -5.50 -1.30 -3.22
N ASN A 49 -6.29 -1.95 -4.06
CA ASN A 49 -7.51 -1.35 -4.63
C ASN A 49 -8.57 -1.07 -3.57
N ILE A 50 -8.73 -1.97 -2.61
CA ILE A 50 -9.66 -1.80 -1.49
C ILE A 50 -9.09 -0.83 -0.46
N GLY A 51 -7.79 -0.92 -0.16
CA GLY A 51 -7.12 -0.04 0.80
C GLY A 51 -7.15 1.44 0.39
N TYR A 52 -7.15 1.75 -0.91
CA TYR A 52 -7.39 3.11 -1.39
C TYR A 52 -8.79 3.61 -1.00
N ARG A 53 -9.82 2.76 -1.05
CA ARG A 53 -11.19 3.13 -0.62
C ARG A 53 -11.34 3.19 0.90
N HIS A 54 -10.64 2.31 1.64
CA HIS A 54 -10.60 2.35 3.11
C HIS A 54 -10.06 3.70 3.64
N SER A 55 -9.16 4.37 2.92
CA SER A 55 -8.67 5.70 3.33
C SER A 55 -9.60 6.87 2.95
N HIS A 56 -10.68 6.62 2.18
CA HIS A 56 -11.66 7.64 1.82
C HIS A 56 -12.91 7.50 2.69
N ALA A 57 -13.45 8.62 3.18
CA ALA A 57 -14.68 8.62 3.96
C ALA A 57 -15.85 8.02 3.17
N GLY A 58 -16.58 7.07 3.77
CA GLY A 58 -17.87 6.58 3.24
C GLY A 58 -17.90 5.15 2.66
N HIS A 59 -16.81 4.38 2.75
CA HIS A 59 -16.84 2.96 2.41
C HIS A 59 -17.72 2.15 3.37
N SER A 60 -18.25 1.01 2.93
CA SER A 60 -19.07 0.13 3.77
C SER A 60 -18.24 -0.71 4.73
N LYS A 61 -18.86 -1.18 5.82
CA LYS A 61 -18.27 -2.18 6.73
C LYS A 61 -17.87 -3.48 6.02
N GLU A 62 -18.52 -3.78 4.90
CA GLU A 62 -18.22 -4.95 4.08
C GLU A 62 -16.87 -4.81 3.39
N ILE A 63 -16.54 -3.61 2.92
CA ILE A 63 -15.21 -3.27 2.39
C ILE A 63 -14.13 -3.44 3.47
N ASP A 64 -14.39 -3.00 4.69
CA ASP A 64 -13.44 -3.10 5.80
C ASP A 64 -13.18 -4.56 6.21
N SER A 65 -14.25 -5.36 6.28
CA SER A 65 -14.14 -6.81 6.54
C SER A 65 -13.31 -7.48 5.46
N LEU A 66 -13.64 -7.22 4.19
CA LEU A 66 -12.95 -7.83 3.06
C LEU A 66 -11.48 -7.41 2.99
N TYR A 67 -11.16 -6.15 3.28
CA TYR A 67 -9.78 -5.68 3.39
C TYR A 67 -9.01 -6.45 4.46
N SER A 68 -9.61 -6.58 5.65
CA SER A 68 -9.01 -7.28 6.79
C SER A 68 -8.80 -8.77 6.50
N GLU A 69 -9.76 -9.42 5.85
CA GLU A 69 -9.67 -10.83 5.44
C GLU A 69 -8.54 -11.05 4.40
N ILE A 70 -8.45 -10.20 3.37
CA ILE A 70 -7.37 -10.26 2.38
C ILE A 70 -6.01 -10.03 3.03
N GLN A 71 -5.90 -9.02 3.90
CA GLN A 71 -4.67 -8.74 4.62
C GLN A 71 -4.23 -9.94 5.46
N SER A 72 -5.16 -10.53 6.22
CA SER A 72 -4.92 -11.73 7.03
C SER A 72 -4.43 -12.91 6.20
N GLU A 73 -5.07 -13.19 5.06
CA GLU A 73 -4.65 -14.29 4.17
C GLU A 73 -3.25 -14.09 3.58
N ILE A 74 -2.86 -12.85 3.24
CA ILE A 74 -1.50 -12.56 2.77
C ILE A 74 -0.50 -12.71 3.93
N LEU A 75 -0.80 -12.16 5.10
CA LEU A 75 0.07 -12.24 6.28
C LEU A 75 0.29 -13.67 6.78
N ALA A 76 -0.69 -14.55 6.56
CA ALA A 76 -0.59 -15.97 6.89
C ALA A 76 0.40 -16.74 5.99
N VAL A 77 0.79 -16.18 4.84
CA VAL A 77 1.79 -16.79 3.96
C VAL A 77 3.20 -16.49 4.48
N PRO A 78 4.04 -17.51 4.75
CA PRO A 78 5.45 -17.30 5.04
C PRO A 78 6.16 -16.66 3.85
N ASN A 79 7.09 -15.74 4.11
CA ASN A 79 7.85 -15.02 3.08
C ASN A 79 6.97 -14.06 2.23
N HIS A 80 5.88 -13.53 2.79
CA HIS A 80 4.97 -12.62 2.07
C HIS A 80 5.61 -11.27 1.71
N ALA A 81 6.45 -10.71 2.57
CA ALA A 81 7.16 -9.47 2.30
C ALA A 81 8.35 -9.73 1.36
N GLN A 82 9.06 -10.84 1.58
CA GLN A 82 10.18 -11.28 0.74
C GLN A 82 9.75 -11.52 -0.72
N TYR A 83 8.51 -11.97 -0.95
CA TYR A 83 7.93 -12.08 -2.29
C TYR A 83 8.08 -10.77 -3.08
N PHE A 84 7.70 -9.62 -2.50
CA PHE A 84 7.79 -8.33 -3.18
C PHE A 84 9.23 -7.85 -3.39
N GLU A 85 10.12 -8.11 -2.43
CA GLU A 85 11.55 -7.82 -2.58
C GLU A 85 12.16 -8.63 -3.74
N ASN A 86 11.80 -9.92 -3.83
CA ASN A 86 12.27 -10.81 -4.90
C ASN A 86 11.78 -10.33 -6.28
N GLU A 87 10.50 -9.97 -6.41
CA GLU A 87 9.96 -9.43 -7.66
C GLU A 87 10.68 -8.15 -8.09
N LEU A 88 10.96 -7.22 -7.16
CA LEU A 88 11.72 -6.00 -7.49
C LEU A 88 13.16 -6.30 -7.90
N ASN A 89 13.82 -7.23 -7.21
CA ASN A 89 15.18 -7.62 -7.55
C ASN A 89 15.25 -8.31 -8.92
N GLN A 90 14.27 -9.14 -9.26
CA GLN A 90 14.18 -9.74 -10.60
C GLN A 90 14.03 -8.67 -11.69
N GLU A 91 13.08 -7.74 -11.51
CA GLU A 91 12.88 -6.62 -12.44
C GLU A 91 14.14 -5.76 -12.57
N ARG A 92 14.77 -5.41 -11.44
CA ARG A 92 16.02 -4.65 -11.43
C ARG A 92 17.13 -5.37 -12.18
N ASN A 93 17.29 -6.67 -11.97
CA ASN A 93 18.34 -7.47 -12.61
C ASN A 93 18.09 -7.68 -14.12
N ALA A 94 16.83 -7.55 -14.56
CA ALA A 94 16.47 -7.61 -15.97
C ALA A 94 16.77 -6.30 -16.73
N LEU A 95 16.92 -5.17 -16.03
CA LEU A 95 17.27 -3.89 -16.63
C LEU A 95 18.68 -3.91 -17.21
N LYS A 96 18.81 -3.60 -18.50
CA LYS A 96 20.10 -3.38 -19.16
C LYS A 96 20.48 -1.91 -19.09
N SER A 97 21.77 -1.64 -19.29
CA SER A 97 22.26 -0.26 -19.40
C SER A 97 21.56 0.46 -20.55
N GLY A 98 20.91 1.59 -20.26
CA GLY A 98 20.16 2.38 -21.24
C GLY A 98 18.66 2.05 -21.32
N ASP A 99 18.19 1.01 -20.64
CA ASP A 99 16.76 0.71 -20.58
C ASP A 99 16.01 1.79 -19.78
N SER A 100 14.77 2.05 -20.21
CA SER A 100 13.85 2.89 -19.43
C SER A 100 13.51 2.20 -18.11
N LYS A 101 13.64 2.92 -17.01
CA LYS A 101 13.32 2.42 -15.66
C LYS A 101 11.84 2.58 -15.30
N THR A 102 10.99 3.14 -16.17
CA THR A 102 9.61 3.52 -15.83
C THR A 102 8.79 2.39 -15.21
N ASP A 103 8.89 1.16 -15.74
CA ASP A 103 8.12 0.03 -15.23
C ASP A 103 8.65 -0.46 -13.87
N TYR A 104 9.98 -0.53 -13.73
CA TYR A 104 10.64 -0.86 -12.47
C TYR A 104 10.33 0.19 -11.39
N ASP A 105 10.47 1.47 -11.70
CA ASP A 105 10.19 2.59 -10.79
C ASP A 105 8.73 2.60 -10.34
N ARG A 106 7.80 2.33 -11.26
CA ARG A 106 6.37 2.17 -10.94
C ARG A 106 6.15 0.98 -10.01
N LYS A 107 6.72 -0.19 -10.31
CA LYS A 107 6.61 -1.38 -9.46
C LYS A 107 7.22 -1.13 -8.08
N ARG A 108 8.40 -0.51 -8.00
CA ARG A 108 9.08 -0.16 -6.76
C ARG A 108 8.19 0.68 -5.85
N ARG A 109 7.60 1.75 -6.39
CA ARG A 109 6.66 2.59 -5.64
C ARG A 109 5.45 1.79 -5.16
N ILE A 110 4.84 1.00 -6.03
CA ILE A 110 3.65 0.21 -5.68
C ILE A 110 3.97 -0.83 -4.59
N TYR A 111 5.09 -1.52 -4.68
CA TYR A 111 5.41 -2.58 -3.72
C TYR A 111 5.87 -2.01 -2.38
N ILE A 112 6.82 -1.08 -2.37
CA ILE A 112 7.36 -0.54 -1.12
C ILE A 112 6.32 0.36 -0.44
N ALA A 113 5.87 1.43 -1.12
CA ALA A 113 5.05 2.46 -0.49
C ALA A 113 3.53 2.20 -0.50
N GLU A 114 3.03 1.31 -1.38
CA GLU A 114 1.60 1.01 -1.44
C GLU A 114 1.25 -0.39 -0.95
N THR A 115 2.14 -1.38 -1.02
CA THR A 115 1.79 -2.76 -0.67
C THR A 115 2.34 -3.16 0.69
N LEU A 116 3.65 -3.02 0.92
CA LEU A 116 4.28 -3.39 2.18
C LEU A 116 3.74 -2.57 3.36
N VAL A 117 3.44 -1.28 3.17
CA VAL A 117 2.81 -0.44 4.21
C VAL A 117 1.47 -1.00 4.72
N ARG A 118 0.80 -1.87 3.94
CA ARG A 118 -0.47 -2.50 4.28
C ARG A 118 -0.31 -3.89 4.88
N LEU A 119 0.91 -4.34 5.14
CA LEU A 119 1.21 -5.67 5.67
C LEU A 119 2.01 -5.55 6.97
N PRO A 120 1.37 -5.13 8.09
CA PRO A 120 2.06 -4.91 9.36
C PRO A 120 2.54 -6.23 9.98
N SER A 121 3.79 -6.58 9.71
CA SER A 121 4.44 -7.80 10.19
C SER A 121 5.93 -7.60 10.46
N PRO A 122 6.55 -8.45 11.29
CA PRO A 122 8.01 -8.48 11.45
C PRO A 122 8.75 -8.70 10.13
N GLU A 123 8.21 -9.54 9.25
CA GLU A 123 8.82 -9.81 7.94
C GLU A 123 8.87 -8.54 7.08
N THR A 124 7.79 -7.75 7.09
CA THR A 124 7.76 -6.47 6.40
C THR A 124 8.74 -5.46 6.99
N ILE A 125 8.88 -5.38 8.32
CA ILE A 125 9.88 -4.50 8.95
C ILE A 125 11.30 -4.90 8.54
N LYS A 126 11.58 -6.19 8.42
CA LYS A 126 12.88 -6.68 7.95
C LYS A 126 13.17 -6.24 6.51
N VAL A 127 12.19 -6.36 5.60
CA VAL A 127 12.33 -5.94 4.19
C VAL A 127 12.41 -4.42 4.05
N LEU A 128 11.54 -3.65 4.72
CA LEU A 128 11.62 -2.19 4.69
C LEU A 128 12.95 -1.70 5.28
N GLY A 129 13.43 -2.35 6.34
CA GLY A 129 14.73 -2.05 6.93
C GLY A 129 15.92 -2.37 6.02
N SER A 130 15.86 -3.40 5.17
CA SER A 130 16.90 -3.65 4.16
C SER A 130 16.97 -2.50 3.16
N TYR A 131 15.82 -2.00 2.71
CA TYR A 131 15.73 -0.87 1.78
C TYR A 131 16.22 0.45 2.36
N LEU A 132 16.25 0.65 3.69
CA LEU A 132 16.86 1.84 4.30
C LEU A 132 18.35 2.00 3.99
N PHE A 133 19.04 0.89 3.66
CA PHE A 133 20.46 0.87 3.30
C PHE A 133 20.66 0.59 1.80
N ASP A 134 19.59 0.55 1.01
CA ASP A 134 19.66 0.33 -0.43
C ASP A 134 19.87 1.67 -1.16
N GLU A 135 21.14 1.95 -1.46
CA GLU A 135 21.57 3.18 -2.15
C GLU A 135 21.62 3.03 -3.67
N ARG A 136 21.28 1.85 -4.22
CA ARG A 136 21.36 1.56 -5.67
C ARG A 136 20.41 2.39 -6.52
N ASP A 137 19.31 2.87 -5.93
CA ASP A 137 18.27 3.66 -6.61
C ASP A 137 18.31 5.16 -6.24
N ASN A 138 19.40 5.64 -5.63
CA ASN A 138 19.50 7.06 -5.33
C ASN A 138 19.57 7.87 -6.63
N PRO A 139 18.76 8.93 -6.77
CA PRO A 139 18.86 9.78 -7.94
C PRO A 139 20.25 10.42 -7.99
N PRO A 140 20.78 10.70 -9.20
CA PRO A 140 21.99 11.48 -9.30
C PRO A 140 21.79 12.87 -8.65
N PRO A 141 22.87 13.52 -8.18
CA PRO A 141 22.77 14.87 -7.67
C PRO A 141 22.11 15.79 -8.72
N PRO A 142 21.25 16.73 -8.30
CA PRO A 142 20.56 17.64 -9.22
C PRO A 142 21.57 18.34 -10.13
N ASN A 143 21.32 18.34 -11.43
CA ASN A 143 22.17 19.10 -12.34
C ASN A 143 21.76 20.58 -12.27
N PRO A 144 22.64 21.50 -11.82
CA PRO A 144 22.29 22.91 -11.64
C PRO A 144 21.89 23.60 -12.96
N ASN A 145 22.22 23.02 -14.11
CA ASN A 145 21.89 23.54 -15.43
C ASN A 145 20.54 23.04 -15.99
N HIS A 146 19.88 22.08 -15.31
CA HIS A 146 18.61 21.50 -15.75
C HIS A 146 17.51 21.82 -14.73
N PHE A 147 16.92 23.01 -14.85
CA PHE A 147 15.78 23.46 -14.02
C PHE A 147 14.49 22.63 -14.21
N ASN A 148 14.45 21.71 -15.18
CA ASN A 148 13.28 20.90 -15.55
C ASN A 148 13.50 19.39 -15.36
N ASP A 149 14.50 18.97 -14.58
CA ASP A 149 14.58 17.58 -14.17
C ASP A 149 13.33 17.29 -13.32
N ALA A 150 12.36 16.61 -13.93
CA ALA A 150 11.11 16.22 -13.28
C ALA A 150 11.41 15.61 -11.91
N ASP A 151 10.55 15.89 -10.92
CA ASP A 151 10.70 15.39 -9.54
C ASP A 151 11.25 13.96 -9.56
N PRO A 152 12.48 13.74 -9.08
CA PRO A 152 13.14 12.46 -9.25
C PRO A 152 12.29 11.38 -8.60
N VAL A 153 12.16 10.24 -9.28
CA VAL A 153 11.44 9.10 -8.72
C VAL A 153 12.04 8.79 -7.35
N PRO A 154 11.23 8.75 -6.27
CA PRO A 154 11.73 8.48 -4.92
C PRO A 154 12.58 7.21 -4.89
N SER A 155 13.75 7.28 -4.25
CA SER A 155 14.64 6.12 -4.09
C SER A 155 14.00 5.03 -3.21
N SER A 156 14.52 3.80 -3.28
CA SER A 156 14.13 2.71 -2.36
C SER A 156 14.23 3.14 -0.90
N THR A 157 15.33 3.82 -0.55
CA THR A 157 15.58 4.35 0.78
C THR A 157 14.48 5.32 1.23
N ARG A 158 14.06 6.25 0.36
CA ARG A 158 12.99 7.19 0.66
C ARG A 158 11.64 6.50 0.89
N LEU A 159 11.26 5.64 -0.06
CA LEU A 159 10.01 4.88 0.02
C LEU A 159 9.96 4.02 1.29
N ALA A 160 11.09 3.47 1.72
CA ALA A 160 11.17 2.63 2.90
C ALA A 160 10.92 3.38 4.22
N TYR A 161 11.58 4.53 4.45
CA TYR A 161 11.33 5.28 5.69
C TYR A 161 9.91 5.87 5.71
N GLU A 162 9.37 6.31 4.56
CA GLU A 162 7.97 6.76 4.46
C GLU A 162 7.01 5.62 4.79
N SER A 163 7.28 4.41 4.32
CA SER A 163 6.47 3.22 4.63
C SER A 163 6.55 2.84 6.11
N ILE A 164 7.72 2.97 6.75
CA ILE A 164 7.88 2.71 8.19
C ILE A 164 7.09 3.72 9.04
N MET A 165 6.98 4.98 8.60
CA MET A 165 6.11 5.97 9.26
C MET A 165 4.62 5.59 9.15
N ASP A 166 4.24 4.91 8.06
CA ASP A 166 2.84 4.71 7.66
C ASP A 166 2.29 3.31 7.97
N ILE A 167 3.15 2.32 8.23
CA ILE A 167 2.75 0.91 8.46
C ILE A 167 1.97 0.69 9.77
N GLY A 168 1.78 1.73 10.58
CA GLY A 168 1.01 1.68 11.80
C GLY A 168 1.79 1.13 12.99
N LEU A 169 3.09 1.43 13.09
CA LEU A 169 3.85 1.21 14.33
C LEU A 169 3.27 2.05 15.47
N ARG A 170 3.19 1.50 16.69
CA ARG A 170 2.82 2.29 17.88
C ARG A 170 3.83 3.39 18.19
N ASN A 171 5.11 3.07 18.06
CA ASN A 171 6.22 3.96 18.36
C ASN A 171 7.16 4.05 17.13
N PRO A 172 6.72 4.73 16.05
CA PRO A 172 7.54 4.84 14.84
C PRO A 172 8.81 5.66 15.14
N PRO A 173 9.92 5.44 14.39
CA PRO A 173 11.15 6.23 14.54
C PRO A 173 10.94 7.72 14.33
N VAL A 174 10.01 8.06 13.43
CA VAL A 174 9.63 9.43 13.08
C VAL A 174 8.11 9.45 12.90
N THR A 175 7.45 10.44 13.50
CA THR A 175 6.02 10.67 13.28
C THR A 175 5.82 11.59 12.08
N LYS A 176 4.67 11.55 11.40
CA LYS A 176 4.35 12.50 10.33
C LYS A 176 4.46 13.95 10.78
N ALA A 177 3.99 14.25 12.00
CA ALA A 177 4.08 15.59 12.56
C ALA A 177 5.54 16.05 12.71
N ALA A 178 6.42 15.19 13.25
CA ALA A 178 7.85 15.49 13.36
C ALA A 178 8.52 15.62 11.98
N TYR A 179 8.16 14.76 11.01
CA TYR A 179 8.66 14.85 9.64
C TYR A 179 8.34 16.19 8.98
N TRP A 180 7.10 16.68 9.13
CA TRP A 180 6.68 17.95 8.54
C TRP A 180 7.19 19.18 9.29
N ALA A 181 7.49 19.05 10.58
CA ALA A 181 8.04 20.12 11.41
C ALA A 181 9.53 20.39 11.13
N GLU A 182 10.27 19.45 10.55
CA GLU A 182 11.66 19.66 10.13
C GLU A 182 11.68 20.58 8.89
N GLU A 183 12.46 21.66 8.92
CA GLU A 183 12.45 22.67 7.85
C GLU A 183 13.64 22.54 6.91
N ASN A 184 14.80 22.08 7.40
CA ASN A 184 16.05 22.17 6.67
C ASN A 184 16.41 20.88 5.94
N ASP A 185 16.26 19.72 6.58
CA ASP A 185 16.64 18.43 6.01
C ASP A 185 15.68 17.32 6.47
N ARG A 186 14.44 17.37 5.97
CA ARG A 186 13.39 16.39 6.29
C ARG A 186 13.80 14.97 5.97
N GLU A 187 14.40 14.76 4.81
CA GLU A 187 14.75 13.43 4.32
C GLU A 187 15.93 12.85 5.10
N GLY A 188 17.00 13.63 5.31
CA GLY A 188 18.15 13.18 6.10
C GLY A 188 17.80 12.96 7.58
N TYR A 189 16.95 13.81 8.16
CA TYR A 189 16.37 13.59 9.49
C TYR A 189 15.59 12.27 9.56
N ALA A 190 14.66 12.05 8.62
CA ALA A 190 13.83 10.85 8.61
C ALA A 190 14.65 9.57 8.42
N LEU A 191 15.60 9.63 7.48
CA LEU A 191 16.46 8.51 7.14
C LEU A 191 17.40 8.13 8.29
N SER A 192 18.08 9.12 8.90
CA SER A 192 19.02 8.86 10.00
C SER A 192 18.32 8.24 11.21
N ARG A 193 17.16 8.77 11.60
CA ARG A 193 16.33 8.22 12.69
C ARG A 193 15.83 6.81 12.38
N SER A 194 15.37 6.57 11.16
CA SER A 194 14.87 5.25 10.74
C SER A 194 15.97 4.20 10.69
N ARG A 195 17.18 4.55 10.20
CA ARG A 195 18.35 3.66 10.21
C ARG A 195 18.78 3.31 11.64
N ALA A 196 18.89 4.31 12.53
CA ALA A 196 19.24 4.09 13.93
C ALA A 196 18.24 3.16 14.62
N TRP A 197 16.95 3.46 14.48
CA TRP A 197 15.86 2.62 15.00
C TRP A 197 15.91 1.19 14.47
N PHE A 198 16.09 1.01 13.16
CA PHE A 198 16.13 -0.33 12.58
C PHE A 198 17.36 -1.11 13.03
N ASN A 199 18.51 -0.46 13.25
CA ASN A 199 19.68 -1.12 13.81
C ASN A 199 19.43 -1.66 15.22
N GLU A 200 18.79 -0.88 16.10
CA GLU A 200 18.38 -1.33 17.45
C GLU A 200 17.38 -2.50 17.36
N VAL A 201 16.40 -2.41 16.45
CA VAL A 201 15.39 -3.45 16.23
C VAL A 201 16.03 -4.74 15.70
N LYS A 202 16.89 -4.63 14.68
CA LYS A 202 17.63 -5.75 14.06
C LYS A 202 18.56 -6.44 15.06
N ALA A 203 19.17 -5.67 15.97
CA ALA A 203 20.00 -6.21 17.05
C ALA A 203 19.18 -6.89 18.17
N GLY A 204 17.85 -6.77 18.14
CA GLY A 204 16.97 -7.28 19.19
C GLY A 204 16.98 -6.45 20.47
N GLU A 205 17.59 -5.26 20.45
CA GLU A 205 17.66 -4.34 21.59
C GLU A 205 16.33 -3.61 21.78
N ARG A 206 15.70 -3.25 20.66
CA ARG A 206 14.43 -2.54 20.63
C ARG A 206 13.29 -3.43 20.14
N PRO A 207 12.24 -3.63 20.95
CA PRO A 207 11.03 -4.28 20.47
C PRO A 207 10.16 -3.28 19.68
N PHE A 208 9.20 -3.80 18.93
CA PHE A 208 8.23 -2.99 18.20
C PHE A 208 6.86 -3.67 18.15
N SER A 209 5.81 -2.89 17.97
CA SER A 209 4.46 -3.41 17.85
C SER A 209 3.61 -2.52 16.95
N PHE A 210 2.55 -3.09 16.39
CA PHE A 210 1.64 -2.39 15.49
C PHE A 210 0.34 -2.05 16.20
N ILE A 211 -0.23 -0.89 15.85
CA ILE A 211 -1.53 -0.43 16.34
C ILE A 211 -2.59 -1.51 16.04
N GLY A 212 -3.43 -1.82 17.02
CA GLY A 212 -4.48 -2.82 16.90
C GLY A 212 -4.03 -4.28 17.05
N GLN A 213 -2.73 -4.58 17.12
CA GLN A 213 -2.23 -5.93 17.38
C GLN A 213 -1.95 -6.14 18.88
N THR A 214 -2.21 -7.33 19.39
CA THR A 214 -2.12 -7.62 20.84
C THR A 214 -0.71 -8.03 21.30
N VAL A 215 0.26 -8.05 20.39
CA VAL A 215 1.61 -8.54 20.67
C VAL A 215 2.67 -7.50 20.34
N GLU A 216 3.80 -7.65 21.02
CA GLU A 216 5.05 -6.96 20.75
C GLU A 216 6.07 -7.94 20.20
N TYR A 217 6.85 -7.50 19.20
CA TYR A 217 7.82 -8.30 18.49
C TYR A 217 9.25 -7.87 18.85
N ARG A 218 10.16 -8.85 18.88
CA ARG A 218 11.60 -8.63 19.01
C ARG A 218 12.34 -9.59 18.07
N PHE A 219 13.28 -9.07 17.28
CA PHE A 219 14.16 -9.93 16.51
C PHE A 219 15.21 -10.57 17.41
N LYS A 220 15.49 -11.84 17.19
CA LYS A 220 16.60 -12.55 17.82
C LYS A 220 17.86 -12.45 16.96
N PRO A 221 19.07 -12.67 17.53
CA PRO A 221 20.32 -12.66 16.76
C PRO A 221 20.37 -13.67 15.60
N ASP A 222 19.60 -14.76 15.68
CA ASP A 222 19.48 -15.78 14.62
C ASP A 222 18.51 -15.36 13.49
N GLY A 223 17.90 -14.18 13.58
CA GLY A 223 16.93 -13.64 12.63
C GLY A 223 15.50 -14.14 12.81
N THR A 224 15.22 -14.96 13.83
CA THR A 224 13.86 -15.35 14.20
C THR A 224 13.16 -14.23 14.99
N VAL A 225 11.85 -14.35 15.17
CA VAL A 225 11.03 -13.35 15.86
C VAL A 225 10.46 -13.96 17.12
N GLU A 226 10.61 -13.25 18.23
CA GLU A 226 9.87 -13.49 19.45
C GLU A 226 8.65 -12.58 19.51
N SER A 227 7.52 -13.10 20.01
CA SER A 227 6.30 -12.34 20.26
C SER A 227 5.92 -12.42 21.74
N THR A 228 5.70 -11.27 22.37
CA THR A 228 5.23 -11.16 23.76
C THR A 228 3.87 -10.48 23.79
N GLN A 229 2.95 -11.00 24.60
CA GLN A 229 1.62 -10.40 24.77
C GLN A 229 1.74 -9.02 25.42
N LEU A 230 1.11 -8.01 24.84
CA LEU A 230 1.07 -6.66 25.40
C LEU A 230 0.08 -6.57 26.57
N PRO A 231 0.38 -5.74 27.57
CA PRO A 231 -0.58 -5.44 28.63
C PRO A 231 -1.78 -4.67 28.08
N ALA A 232 -2.97 -4.91 28.64
CA ALA A 232 -4.22 -4.27 28.20
C ALA A 232 -4.15 -2.73 28.24
N SER A 233 -3.41 -2.15 29.19
CA SER A 233 -3.21 -0.70 29.32
C SER A 233 -2.55 -0.08 28.10
N VAL A 234 -1.68 -0.80 27.40
CA VAL A 234 -1.06 -0.32 26.16
C VAL A 234 -2.09 -0.35 25.02
N LEU A 235 -2.93 -1.38 24.95
CA LEU A 235 -3.98 -1.51 23.92
C LEU A 235 -5.05 -0.42 24.07
N GLU A 236 -5.38 -0.02 25.29
CA GLU A 236 -6.33 1.06 25.57
C GLU A 236 -5.83 2.44 25.11
N SER A 237 -4.50 2.60 24.98
CA SER A 237 -3.87 3.84 24.50
C SER A 237 -3.80 3.95 22.97
N ASP A 238 -4.12 2.88 22.25
CA ASP A 238 -4.12 2.91 20.78
C ASP A 238 -5.14 3.95 20.28
N PRO A 239 -4.80 4.70 19.21
CA PRO A 239 -5.74 5.66 18.63
C PRO A 239 -7.00 4.92 18.19
N LYS A 240 -8.14 5.29 18.80
CA LYS A 240 -9.42 4.72 18.39
C LYS A 240 -9.63 5.01 16.91
N PRO A 241 -10.07 4.01 16.11
CA PRO A 241 -10.51 4.27 14.76
C PRO A 241 -11.51 5.44 14.79
N PRO A 242 -11.42 6.41 13.87
CA PRO A 242 -12.41 7.46 13.79
C PRO A 242 -13.78 6.77 13.74
N ALA A 243 -14.68 7.15 14.66
CA ALA A 243 -16.02 6.60 14.67
C ALA A 243 -16.57 6.69 13.24
N PRO A 244 -17.19 5.62 12.70
CA PRO A 244 -17.68 5.63 11.32
C PRO A 244 -18.52 6.88 11.18
N SER A 245 -18.06 7.79 10.32
CA SER A 245 -18.71 9.08 10.15
C SER A 245 -20.14 8.77 9.78
N THR A 246 -21.06 8.96 10.73
CA THR A 246 -22.48 9.09 10.44
C THR A 246 -22.57 10.40 9.68
N ALA A 247 -22.19 10.35 8.41
CA ALA A 247 -22.47 11.38 7.45
C ALA A 247 -24.00 11.39 7.33
N ALA A 248 -24.65 12.02 8.31
CA ALA A 248 -25.85 12.76 8.07
C ALA A 248 -25.55 13.56 6.82
N THR A 249 -26.36 13.32 5.79
CA THR A 249 -26.39 14.00 4.50
C THR A 249 -26.47 15.51 4.72
N LYS A 250 -25.37 16.15 5.13
CA LYS A 250 -25.28 17.60 5.14
C LYS A 250 -25.23 17.96 3.66
N PRO A 251 -26.21 18.73 3.13
CA PRO A 251 -26.16 19.17 1.76
C PRO A 251 -24.83 19.90 1.57
N ARG A 252 -24.01 19.38 0.66
CA ARG A 252 -22.73 19.95 0.28
C ARG A 252 -22.98 21.40 -0.09
N GLY A 253 -22.55 22.32 0.75
CA GLY A 253 -22.69 23.76 0.50
C GLY A 253 -22.06 24.09 -0.85
N LYS A 254 -22.73 24.96 -1.61
CA LYS A 254 -22.32 25.41 -2.96
C LYS A 254 -20.81 25.67 -3.00
N ALA A 255 -20.08 24.88 -3.78
CA ALA A 255 -18.71 25.19 -4.13
C ALA A 255 -18.72 26.43 -5.06
N PRO A 256 -17.77 27.36 -4.92
CA PRO A 256 -17.58 28.42 -5.92
C PRO A 256 -17.22 27.80 -7.28
N ASP A 257 -17.63 28.46 -8.36
CA ASP A 257 -17.44 28.00 -9.75
C ASP A 257 -15.95 27.75 -10.04
N VAL A 258 -15.53 26.49 -9.98
CA VAL A 258 -14.20 26.03 -10.42
C VAL A 258 -14.36 25.44 -11.80
N HIS A 259 -13.59 25.99 -12.75
CA HIS A 259 -13.45 25.57 -14.13
C HIS A 259 -13.45 24.02 -14.27
N GLU A 260 -14.37 23.49 -15.07
CA GLU A 260 -14.55 22.06 -15.31
C GLU A 260 -13.25 21.41 -15.81
N SER A 261 -12.61 20.61 -14.95
CA SER A 261 -11.60 19.62 -15.34
C SER A 261 -12.32 18.33 -15.73
N PRO A 262 -11.89 17.59 -16.78
CA PRO A 262 -12.59 16.40 -17.25
C PRO A 262 -12.71 15.35 -16.13
N SER A 263 -13.93 14.85 -15.96
CA SER A 263 -14.34 14.03 -14.82
C SER A 263 -13.54 12.73 -14.70
N SER A 264 -13.26 12.36 -13.44
CA SER A 264 -12.58 11.13 -13.01
C SER A 264 -13.28 9.84 -13.46
N ALA A 265 -14.53 9.91 -13.91
CA ALA A 265 -15.28 8.80 -14.49
C ALA A 265 -14.58 8.19 -15.73
N SER A 266 -13.87 9.02 -16.51
CA SER A 266 -13.12 8.59 -17.71
C SER A 266 -11.94 7.65 -17.40
N LYS A 267 -11.32 7.77 -16.22
CA LYS A 267 -10.16 6.95 -15.85
C LYS A 267 -10.54 5.52 -15.46
N TRP A 268 -11.73 5.32 -14.90
CA TRP A 268 -12.23 3.99 -14.53
C TRP A 268 -12.81 3.21 -15.71
N SER A 269 -13.37 3.89 -16.72
CA SER A 269 -13.89 3.24 -17.94
C SER A 269 -12.77 2.55 -18.72
N LEU A 270 -11.56 3.11 -18.72
CA LEU A 270 -10.39 2.52 -19.38
C LEU A 270 -9.90 1.25 -18.68
N ILE A 271 -9.95 1.20 -17.34
CA ILE A 271 -9.50 0.03 -16.57
C ILE A 271 -10.50 -1.13 -16.71
N VAL A 272 -11.80 -0.86 -16.59
CA VAL A 272 -12.85 -1.89 -16.73
C VAL A 272 -12.96 -2.37 -18.18
N GLY A 273 -12.85 -1.47 -19.16
CA GLY A 273 -12.82 -1.82 -20.57
C GLY A 273 -11.63 -2.69 -20.95
N GLY A 274 -10.45 -2.44 -20.38
CA GLY A 274 -9.25 -3.26 -20.59
C GLY A 274 -9.39 -4.70 -20.09
N ILE A 275 -10.01 -4.90 -18.92
CA ILE A 275 -10.21 -6.25 -18.35
C ILE A 275 -11.24 -7.06 -19.16
N LEU A 276 -12.34 -6.43 -19.59
CA LEU A 276 -13.35 -7.09 -20.44
C LEU A 276 -12.80 -7.42 -21.84
N GLY A 277 -11.99 -6.53 -22.41
CA GLY A 277 -11.32 -6.77 -23.70
C GLY A 277 -10.36 -7.97 -23.64
N LEU A 278 -9.60 -8.11 -22.55
CA LEU A 278 -8.69 -9.24 -22.36
C LEU A 278 -9.43 -10.58 -22.23
N ALA A 279 -10.55 -10.60 -21.49
CA ALA A 279 -11.39 -11.78 -21.34
C ALA A 279 -12.03 -12.22 -22.67
N ALA A 280 -12.52 -11.26 -23.48
CA ALA A 280 -13.05 -11.53 -24.82
C ALA A 280 -11.98 -12.08 -25.78
N LEU A 281 -10.76 -11.53 -25.74
CA LEU A 281 -9.63 -12.02 -26.53
C LEU A 281 -9.24 -13.46 -26.15
N ILE A 282 -9.16 -13.77 -24.85
CA ILE A 282 -8.88 -15.12 -24.35
C ILE A 282 -9.98 -16.11 -24.79
N HIS A 283 -11.25 -15.70 -24.74
CA HIS A 283 -12.37 -16.52 -25.19
C HIS A 283 -12.30 -16.81 -26.70
N TRP A 284 -11.98 -15.79 -27.52
CA TRP A 284 -11.81 -15.93 -28.97
C TRP A 284 -10.65 -16.87 -29.35
N ILE A 285 -9.49 -16.73 -28.69
CA ILE A 285 -8.33 -17.62 -28.91
C ILE A 285 -8.68 -19.08 -28.56
N ARG A 286 -9.48 -19.31 -27.51
CA ARG A 286 -9.95 -20.66 -27.14
C ARG A 286 -10.87 -21.26 -28.19
N GLN A 287 -11.84 -20.50 -28.71
CA GLN A 287 -12.73 -20.98 -29.79
C GLN A 287 -11.94 -21.38 -31.05
N LYS A 288 -10.93 -20.58 -31.44
CA LYS A 288 -10.12 -20.87 -32.63
C LYS A 288 -9.21 -22.10 -32.52
N ARG A 289 -8.97 -22.63 -31.31
CA ARG A 289 -8.17 -23.85 -31.11
C ARG A 289 -9.00 -25.13 -31.08
N GLN A 290 -10.34 -25.02 -31.04
CA GLN A 290 -11.26 -26.16 -30.93
C GLN A 290 -12.00 -26.49 -32.23
N GLY A 291 -11.78 -25.72 -33.30
CA GLY A 291 -12.27 -26.00 -34.65
C GLY A 291 -11.12 -26.04 -35.62
#